data_AF-A0A2A2RJ52-F1
#
_entry.id   AF-A0A2A2RJ52-F1
#
_cell.length_a   1.000
_cell.length_b   1.000
_cell.length_c   1.000
_cell.angle_alpha   90.00
_cell.angle_beta   90.00
_cell.angle_gamma   90.00
#
_symmetry.space_group_name_H-M   'P 1'
#
loop_
_entity.id
_entity.type
_entity.pdbx_description
1 polymer ?
#
loop_
_entity_poly.entity_id
_entity_poly.type
_entity_poly.pdbx_seq_one_letter_code
_entity_poly.pdbx_strand_id
1 'polypeptide(L)'
;MPNAFVTFLATGVLGIVAAMAWLYFRRPTTRRPAPRRRKATRADQVPAAPGGSTDLERLAWIVGKMTGTPPRQVPLDAPLAEVLAKVAPSEFAAAVGSACRTTVTIDEAALRMNLKQFAQYLRHLRRAEQEPKGRKRSPKVAGDRMAGWEPPLLALATELGVKPEWEIEKALAHLTKEYLRQNARIHLAARAADRDAVQARLEQIGRLREALRPTGV
;
A
#
# COMPACT_ATOMS: atom_id res chain seq x y z
N MET A 1 19.67 55.62 -4.51
CA MET A 1 19.25 55.16 -3.17
C MET A 1 18.54 53.83 -3.32
N PRO A 2 19.16 52.69 -2.97
CA PRO A 2 18.52 51.37 -3.10
C PRO A 2 17.51 51.16 -1.97
N ASN A 3 16.30 50.74 -2.36
CA ASN A 3 15.12 50.63 -1.53
C ASN A 3 15.28 49.62 -0.37
N ALA A 4 15.40 50.14 0.85
CA ALA A 4 15.41 49.38 2.11
C ALA A 4 14.17 48.51 2.35
N PHE A 5 13.14 48.65 1.52
CA PHE A 5 11.90 47.86 1.60
C PHE A 5 12.05 46.44 1.03
N VAL A 6 12.95 46.23 0.07
CA VAL A 6 13.13 44.92 -0.60
C VAL A 6 13.98 43.98 0.28
N THR A 7 14.92 44.53 1.06
CA THR A 7 15.74 43.76 2.01
C THR A 7 14.95 43.25 3.22
N PHE A 8 13.89 43.95 3.64
CA PHE A 8 13.04 43.54 4.76
C PHE A 8 12.13 42.35 4.41
N LEU A 9 11.63 42.30 3.17
CA LEU A 9 10.81 41.18 2.67
C LEU A 9 11.64 39.90 2.44
N ALA A 10 12.88 40.03 1.94
CA ALA A 10 13.76 38.89 1.71
C ALA A 10 14.22 38.21 3.01
N THR A 11 14.43 38.97 4.08
CA THR A 11 14.80 38.43 5.41
C THR A 11 13.63 37.77 6.13
N GLY A 12 12.41 38.30 6.00
CA GLY A 12 11.21 37.71 6.58
C GLY A 12 10.87 36.32 6.02
N VAL A 13 10.97 36.14 4.69
CA VAL A 13 10.69 34.86 4.03
C VAL A 13 11.72 33.79 4.39
N LEU A 14 13.01 34.17 4.49
CA LEU A 14 14.08 33.27 4.94
C LEU A 14 13.88 32.80 6.39
N GLY A 15 13.41 33.69 7.28
CA GLY A 15 13.07 33.33 8.66
C GLY A 15 11.92 32.32 8.75
N ILE A 16 10.88 32.47 7.91
CA ILE A 16 9.74 31.54 7.89
C ILE A 16 10.16 30.18 7.33
N VAL A 17 10.99 30.13 6.29
CA VAL A 17 11.50 28.86 5.74
C VAL A 17 12.42 28.16 6.74
N ALA A 18 13.27 28.90 7.45
CA ALA A 18 14.12 28.33 8.51
C ALA A 18 13.29 27.82 9.71
N ALA A 19 12.23 28.53 10.10
CA ALA A 19 11.32 28.10 11.17
C ALA A 19 10.52 26.85 10.76
N MET A 20 10.06 26.79 9.51
CA MET A 20 9.37 25.61 8.96
C MET A 20 10.31 24.41 8.84
N ALA A 21 11.55 24.61 8.38
CA ALA A 21 12.57 23.57 8.35
C ALA A 21 12.92 23.07 9.77
N TRP A 22 13.01 23.99 10.74
CA TRP A 22 13.24 23.65 12.14
C TRP A 22 12.06 22.88 12.75
N LEU A 23 10.80 23.25 12.46
CA LEU A 23 9.63 22.49 12.89
C LEU A 23 9.52 21.12 12.19
N TYR A 24 9.96 21.02 10.92
CA TYR A 24 9.97 19.77 10.17
C TYR A 24 11.04 18.79 10.68
N PHE A 25 12.23 19.29 11.04
CA PHE A 25 13.31 18.49 11.61
C PHE A 25 13.15 18.24 13.12
N ARG A 26 12.42 19.10 13.83
CA ARG A 26 12.11 18.94 15.26
C ARG A 26 10.78 18.21 15.47
N ARG A 27 10.49 17.21 14.63
CA ARG A 27 9.54 16.17 15.02
C ARG A 27 10.02 15.62 16.36
N PRO A 28 9.25 15.76 17.45
CA PRO A 28 9.54 15.00 18.65
C PRO A 28 9.44 13.54 18.20
N THR A 29 10.58 12.85 18.22
CA THR A 29 10.55 11.40 18.34
C THR A 29 9.67 11.18 19.55
N THR A 30 8.42 10.75 19.30
CA THR A 30 7.56 10.22 20.34
C THR A 30 8.40 9.13 20.96
N ARG A 31 9.02 9.44 22.11
CA ARG A 31 9.65 8.47 22.98
C ARG A 31 8.57 7.45 23.17
N ARG A 32 8.73 6.31 22.47
CA ARG A 32 7.98 5.10 22.73
C ARG A 32 7.93 5.02 24.26
N PRO A 33 6.75 4.97 24.90
CA PRO A 33 6.72 4.73 26.32
C PRO A 33 7.60 3.50 26.55
N ALA A 34 8.63 3.66 27.37
CA ALA A 34 9.52 2.56 27.73
C ALA A 34 8.62 1.37 28.03
N PRO A 35 8.89 0.17 27.48
CA PRO A 35 8.01 -0.95 27.67
C PRO A 35 7.85 -1.13 29.17
N ARG A 36 6.65 -0.79 29.67
CA ARG A 36 6.20 -1.09 31.02
C ARG A 36 6.61 -2.54 31.20
N ARG A 37 7.53 -2.81 32.14
CA ARG A 37 8.14 -4.13 32.37
C ARG A 37 6.99 -5.12 32.58
N ARG A 38 6.48 -5.68 31.48
CA ARG A 38 5.44 -6.69 31.49
C ARG A 38 6.11 -7.86 32.18
N LYS A 39 5.46 -8.39 33.22
CA LYS A 39 5.86 -9.70 33.73
C LYS A 39 5.86 -10.63 32.53
N ALA A 40 7.03 -11.19 32.21
CA ALA A 40 7.20 -12.08 31.07
C ALA A 40 6.17 -13.21 31.25
N THR A 41 5.21 -13.27 30.35
CA THR A 41 4.26 -14.38 30.34
C THR A 41 5.02 -15.65 29.98
N ARG A 42 4.52 -16.82 30.37
CA ARG A 42 5.16 -18.10 30.05
C ARG A 42 5.39 -18.27 28.54
N ALA A 43 4.54 -17.66 27.71
CA ALA A 43 4.68 -17.59 26.26
C ALA A 43 5.89 -16.75 25.79
N ASP A 44 6.23 -15.65 26.49
CA ASP A 44 7.42 -14.83 26.20
C ASP A 44 8.73 -15.57 26.54
N GLN A 45 8.66 -16.62 27.35
CA GLN A 45 9.80 -17.45 27.74
C GLN A 45 10.05 -18.61 26.79
N VAL A 46 9.22 -18.80 25.77
CA VAL A 46 9.45 -19.79 24.72
C VAL A 46 10.58 -19.26 23.81
N PRO A 47 11.75 -19.92 23.74
CA PRO A 47 12.83 -19.48 22.86
C PRO A 47 12.37 -19.32 21.40
N ALA A 48 13.06 -18.54 20.59
CA ALA A 48 12.73 -18.47 19.17
C ALA A 48 12.93 -19.85 18.52
N ALA A 49 11.94 -20.31 17.74
CA ALA A 49 12.07 -21.56 16.98
C ALA A 49 13.25 -21.50 16.00
N PRO A 50 13.89 -22.63 15.66
CA PRO A 50 15.06 -22.65 14.77
C PRO A 50 14.80 -21.96 13.43
N GLY A 51 15.71 -21.09 12.98
CA GLY A 51 15.64 -20.46 11.67
C GLY A 51 15.66 -21.49 10.54
N GLY A 52 14.87 -21.29 9.47
CA GLY A 52 14.79 -22.20 8.32
C GLY A 52 13.83 -23.38 8.47
N SER A 53 13.23 -23.59 9.64
CA SER A 53 12.25 -24.67 9.88
C SER A 53 10.89 -24.41 9.24
N THR A 54 10.23 -25.49 8.80
CA THR A 54 8.85 -25.45 8.29
C THR A 54 7.87 -25.05 9.39
N ASP A 55 6.68 -24.53 9.05
CA ASP A 55 5.69 -24.16 10.07
C ASP A 55 5.32 -25.34 10.98
N LEU A 56 5.28 -26.56 10.43
CA LEU A 56 5.01 -27.78 11.20
C LEU A 56 6.12 -28.08 12.22
N GLU A 57 7.39 -27.96 11.83
CA GLU A 57 8.53 -28.15 12.74
C GLU A 57 8.56 -27.09 13.84
N ARG A 58 8.23 -25.83 13.50
CA ARG A 58 8.08 -24.75 14.49
C ARG A 58 7.00 -25.06 15.48
N LEU A 59 5.83 -25.50 15.00
CA LEU A 59 4.71 -25.85 15.87
C LEU A 59 5.03 -27.06 16.76
N ALA A 60 5.64 -28.12 16.22
CA ALA A 60 6.07 -29.28 17.00
C ALA A 60 7.09 -28.87 18.08
N TRP A 61 7.99 -27.93 17.76
CA TRP A 61 8.93 -27.38 18.72
C TRP A 61 8.25 -26.54 19.82
N ILE A 62 7.29 -25.67 19.47
CA ILE A 62 6.52 -24.88 20.43
C ILE A 62 5.73 -25.80 21.36
N VAL A 63 4.96 -26.73 20.80
CA VAL A 63 4.20 -27.73 21.56
C VAL A 63 5.13 -28.47 22.50
N GLY A 64 6.23 -29.01 21.98
CA GLY A 64 7.17 -29.77 22.79
C GLY A 64 7.75 -28.98 23.97
N LYS A 65 7.99 -27.68 23.80
CA LYS A 65 8.42 -26.81 24.89
C LYS A 65 7.33 -26.51 25.91
N MET A 66 6.09 -26.37 25.46
CA MET A 66 4.96 -26.07 26.35
C MET A 66 4.48 -27.30 27.13
N THR A 67 4.53 -28.49 26.52
CA THR A 67 4.09 -29.76 27.10
C THR A 67 5.21 -30.55 27.78
N GLY A 68 6.47 -30.20 27.51
CA GLY A 68 7.65 -30.95 27.97
C GLY A 68 7.97 -32.18 27.11
N THR A 69 7.30 -32.36 25.97
CA THR A 69 7.52 -33.48 25.05
C THR A 69 8.66 -33.14 24.07
N PRO A 70 9.59 -34.06 23.76
CA PRO A 70 10.56 -33.83 22.70
C PRO A 70 9.85 -33.55 21.35
N PRO A 71 10.28 -32.56 20.55
CA PRO A 71 9.57 -32.17 19.32
C PRO A 71 9.35 -33.32 18.32
N ARG A 72 10.26 -34.31 18.29
CA ARG A 72 10.14 -35.51 17.44
C ARG A 72 9.08 -36.52 17.92
N GLN A 73 8.66 -36.42 19.17
CA GLN A 73 7.67 -37.29 19.80
C GLN A 73 6.31 -36.61 19.93
N VAL A 74 6.17 -35.38 19.44
CA VAL A 74 4.89 -34.68 19.46
C VAL A 74 3.92 -35.38 18.50
N PRO A 75 2.73 -35.81 18.97
CA PRO A 75 1.77 -36.49 18.12
C PRO A 75 1.16 -35.49 17.12
N LEU A 76 1.64 -35.56 15.87
CA LEU A 76 1.27 -34.60 14.83
C LEU A 76 -0.15 -34.76 14.31
N ASP A 77 -0.71 -35.97 14.44
CA ASP A 77 -2.02 -36.35 13.93
C ASP A 77 -3.12 -36.33 15.02
N ALA A 78 -2.73 -36.15 16.29
CA ALA A 78 -3.67 -35.96 17.38
C ALA A 78 -4.29 -34.55 17.35
N PRO A 79 -5.55 -34.39 17.78
CA PRO A 79 -6.18 -33.09 17.85
C PRO A 79 -5.48 -32.18 18.86
N LEU A 80 -5.39 -30.89 18.54
CA LEU A 80 -4.74 -29.88 19.38
C LEU A 80 -5.31 -29.84 20.81
N ALA A 81 -6.60 -30.13 20.98
CA ALA A 81 -7.23 -30.25 22.29
C ALA A 81 -6.54 -31.27 23.21
N GLU A 82 -6.15 -32.42 22.67
CA GLU A 82 -5.46 -33.48 23.42
C GLU A 82 -3.99 -33.11 23.66
N VAL A 83 -3.34 -32.58 22.62
CA VAL A 83 -1.93 -32.19 22.67
C VAL A 83 -1.69 -31.05 23.65
N LEU A 84 -2.63 -30.10 23.72
CA LEU A 84 -2.56 -28.91 24.58
C LEU A 84 -3.35 -29.08 25.87
N ALA A 85 -3.73 -30.29 26.28
CA ALA A 85 -4.60 -30.50 27.45
C ALA A 85 -4.13 -29.82 28.76
N LYS A 86 -2.82 -29.57 28.89
CA LYS A 86 -2.19 -28.90 30.06
C LYS A 86 -1.74 -27.46 29.78
N VAL A 87 -2.06 -26.92 28.61
CA VAL A 87 -1.60 -25.62 28.11
C VAL A 87 -2.82 -24.77 27.80
N ALA A 88 -2.88 -23.56 28.36
CA ALA A 88 -3.96 -22.65 28.04
C ALA A 88 -3.92 -22.28 26.53
N PRO A 89 -5.04 -22.37 25.79
CA PRO A 89 -5.05 -22.05 24.36
C PRO A 89 -4.52 -20.65 24.04
N SER A 90 -4.81 -19.66 24.90
CA SER A 90 -4.27 -18.30 24.75
C SER A 90 -2.75 -18.22 24.85
N GLU A 91 -2.12 -19.07 25.67
CA GLU A 91 -0.66 -19.13 25.77
C GLU A 91 -0.04 -19.74 24.51
N PHE A 92 -0.65 -20.80 23.97
CA PHE A 92 -0.22 -21.39 22.71
C PHE A 92 -0.37 -20.40 21.56
N ALA A 93 -1.50 -19.70 21.48
CA ALA A 93 -1.75 -18.65 20.48
C ALA A 93 -0.68 -17.55 20.51
N ALA A 94 -0.29 -17.09 21.71
CA ALA A 94 0.76 -16.10 21.88
C ALA A 94 2.13 -16.62 21.43
N ALA A 95 2.49 -17.87 21.78
CA ALA A 95 3.74 -18.49 21.36
C ALA A 95 3.82 -18.67 19.84
N VAL A 96 2.72 -19.12 19.21
CA VAL A 96 2.59 -19.22 17.75
C VAL A 96 2.68 -17.85 17.10
N GLY A 97 2.01 -16.83 17.65
CA GLY A 97 2.06 -15.46 17.13
C GLY A 97 3.48 -14.90 17.12
N SER A 98 4.25 -15.16 18.18
CA SER A 98 5.65 -14.76 18.29
C SER A 98 6.54 -15.50 17.28
N ALA A 99 6.46 -16.83 17.22
CA ALA A 99 7.37 -17.66 16.44
C ALA A 99 7.05 -17.75 14.94
N CYS A 100 5.76 -17.67 14.58
CA CYS A 100 5.26 -17.78 13.21
C CYS A 100 4.87 -16.41 12.61
N ARG A 101 5.01 -15.31 13.37
CA ARG A 101 4.65 -13.94 12.97
C ARG A 101 3.23 -13.82 12.41
N THR A 102 2.30 -14.58 12.98
CA THR A 102 0.90 -14.68 12.51
C THR A 102 -0.01 -14.54 13.72
N THR A 103 -0.82 -13.50 13.78
CA THR A 103 -1.76 -13.35 14.91
C THR A 103 -2.88 -14.38 14.76
N VAL A 104 -3.05 -15.25 15.77
CA VAL A 104 -4.06 -16.30 15.74
C VAL A 104 -4.85 -16.30 17.03
N THR A 105 -6.14 -16.57 16.91
CA THR A 105 -7.02 -16.89 18.03
C THR A 105 -7.38 -18.36 17.91
N ILE A 106 -7.30 -19.10 19.01
CA ILE A 106 -7.66 -20.52 19.04
C ILE A 106 -9.09 -20.62 19.55
N ASP A 107 -9.98 -20.99 18.66
CA ASP A 107 -11.37 -21.33 18.96
C ASP A 107 -11.55 -22.86 19.04
N GLU A 108 -12.79 -23.30 19.31
CA GLU A 108 -13.10 -24.74 19.37
C GLU A 108 -12.82 -25.47 18.06
N ALA A 109 -12.99 -24.81 16.91
CA ALA A 109 -12.71 -25.39 15.61
C ALA A 109 -11.21 -25.64 15.43
N ALA A 110 -10.37 -24.66 15.80
CA ALA A 110 -8.92 -24.80 15.80
C ALA A 110 -8.45 -25.90 16.76
N LEU A 111 -9.07 -26.07 17.93
CA LEU A 111 -8.73 -27.14 18.87
C LEU A 111 -9.00 -28.56 18.34
N ARG A 112 -9.96 -28.71 17.42
CA ARG A 112 -10.24 -29.99 16.75
C ARG A 112 -9.25 -30.32 15.64
N MET A 113 -8.47 -29.35 15.18
CA MET A 113 -7.44 -29.57 14.15
C MET A 113 -6.24 -30.30 14.73
N ASN A 114 -5.59 -31.12 13.92
CA ASN A 114 -4.25 -31.61 14.25
C ASN A 114 -3.16 -30.59 13.86
N LEU A 115 -1.91 -30.85 14.27
CA LEU A 115 -0.78 -29.94 14.04
C LEU A 115 -0.50 -29.67 12.55
N LYS A 116 -0.71 -30.66 11.68
CA LYS A 116 -0.53 -30.51 10.22
C LYS A 116 -1.59 -29.58 9.62
N GLN A 117 -2.85 -29.79 9.98
CA GLN A 117 -3.97 -28.95 9.57
C GLN A 117 -3.82 -27.52 10.09
N PHE A 118 -3.37 -27.37 11.34
CA PHE A 118 -3.12 -26.07 11.92
C PHE A 118 -1.97 -25.32 11.21
N ALA A 119 -0.89 -26.02 10.83
CA ALA A 119 0.18 -25.43 10.01
C ALA A 119 -0.35 -24.91 8.66
N GLN A 120 -1.24 -25.66 8.01
CA GLN A 120 -1.90 -25.22 6.78
C GLN A 120 -2.81 -24.01 7.02
N TYR A 121 -3.58 -24.00 8.10
CA TYR A 121 -4.41 -22.88 8.51
C TYR A 121 -3.60 -21.59 8.70
N LEU A 122 -2.43 -21.66 9.37
CA LEU A 122 -1.51 -20.52 9.49
C LEU A 122 -1.06 -19.99 8.13
N ARG A 123 -0.76 -20.88 7.19
CA ARG A 123 -0.39 -20.49 5.83
C ARG A 123 -1.56 -19.80 5.11
N HIS A 124 -2.79 -20.26 5.31
CA HIS A 124 -3.98 -19.61 4.78
C HIS A 124 -4.21 -18.23 5.37
N LEU A 125 -4.07 -18.07 6.69
CA LEU A 125 -4.20 -16.77 7.34
C LEU A 125 -3.18 -15.76 6.80
N ARG A 126 -1.91 -16.16 6.68
CA ARG A 126 -0.89 -15.29 6.10
C ARG A 126 -1.17 -14.94 4.64
N ARG A 127 -1.71 -15.87 3.85
CA ARG A 127 -2.14 -15.58 2.47
C ARG A 127 -3.30 -14.59 2.45
N ALA A 128 -4.28 -14.73 3.32
CA ALA A 128 -5.40 -13.80 3.43
C ALA A 128 -4.97 -12.40 3.92
N GLU A 129 -3.95 -12.32 4.79
CA GLU A 129 -3.34 -11.06 5.20
C GLU A 129 -2.46 -10.43 4.10
N GLN A 130 -1.78 -11.26 3.31
CA GLN A 130 -0.95 -10.83 2.17
C GLN A 130 -1.78 -10.53 0.91
N GLU A 131 -2.97 -11.09 0.79
CA GLU A 131 -3.92 -10.73 -0.26
C GLU A 131 -4.25 -9.25 -0.09
N PRO A 132 -3.85 -8.40 -1.05
CA PRO A 132 -4.06 -6.98 -0.93
C PRO A 132 -5.56 -6.73 -0.92
N LYS A 133 -6.13 -6.42 0.25
CA LYS A 133 -7.50 -5.92 0.40
C LYS A 133 -7.68 -4.73 -0.55
N GLY A 134 -8.33 -5.00 -1.68
CA GLY A 134 -8.85 -4.01 -2.64
C GLY A 134 -7.96 -2.79 -2.89
N ARG A 135 -6.81 -2.95 -3.54
CA ARG A 135 -6.23 -1.82 -4.28
C ARG A 135 -7.21 -1.55 -5.43
N LYS A 136 -7.94 -0.42 -5.41
CA LYS A 136 -8.73 0.03 -6.57
C LYS A 136 -7.82 -0.12 -7.77
N ARG A 137 -8.14 -1.04 -8.69
CA ARG A 137 -7.35 -1.25 -9.90
C ARG A 137 -7.21 0.13 -10.54
N SER A 138 -5.98 0.52 -10.83
CA SER A 138 -5.73 1.72 -11.63
C SER A 138 -6.67 1.66 -12.83
N PRO A 139 -7.45 2.72 -13.12
CA PRO A 139 -8.33 2.77 -14.27
C PRO A 139 -7.61 2.21 -15.48
N LYS A 140 -8.11 1.10 -16.04
CA LYS A 140 -7.44 0.44 -17.18
C LYS A 140 -7.89 1.05 -18.50
N VAL A 141 -9.08 1.64 -18.47
CA VAL A 141 -9.85 2.06 -19.63
C VAL A 141 -10.23 3.54 -19.47
N ALA A 142 -10.30 4.29 -20.57
CA ALA A 142 -10.55 5.73 -20.57
C ALA A 142 -11.89 6.08 -19.91
N GLY A 143 -12.92 5.25 -20.10
CA GLY A 143 -14.25 5.40 -19.49
C GLY A 143 -14.23 5.51 -17.97
N ASP A 144 -13.39 4.72 -17.30
CA ASP A 144 -13.23 4.76 -15.83
C ASP A 144 -12.73 6.13 -15.33
N ARG A 145 -11.96 6.84 -16.17
CA ARG A 145 -11.49 8.21 -15.89
C ARG A 145 -12.53 9.25 -16.28
N MET A 146 -13.13 9.08 -17.45
CA MET A 146 -14.16 9.96 -17.99
C MET A 146 -15.39 10.05 -17.10
N ALA A 147 -15.72 9.00 -16.35
CA ALA A 147 -16.88 8.98 -15.44
C ALA A 147 -16.88 10.10 -14.38
N GLY A 148 -15.71 10.67 -14.04
CA GLY A 148 -15.58 11.78 -13.09
C GLY A 148 -15.22 13.13 -13.71
N TRP A 149 -15.30 13.27 -15.04
CA TRP A 149 -14.93 14.51 -15.72
C TRP A 149 -16.08 15.51 -15.81
N GLU A 150 -15.72 16.78 -15.75
CA GLU A 150 -16.65 17.89 -16.02
C GLU A 150 -17.18 17.86 -17.47
N PRO A 151 -18.43 18.29 -17.73
CA PRO A 151 -19.04 18.24 -19.06
C PRO A 151 -18.21 18.86 -20.21
N PRO A 152 -17.49 19.99 -20.03
CA PRO A 152 -16.65 20.55 -21.09
C PRO A 152 -15.49 19.64 -21.50
N LEU A 153 -14.93 18.88 -20.55
CA LEU A 153 -13.81 17.98 -20.81
C LEU A 153 -14.30 16.69 -21.51
N LEU A 154 -15.49 16.22 -21.16
CA LEU A 154 -16.17 15.13 -21.88
C LEU A 154 -16.49 15.51 -23.32
N ALA A 155 -17.05 16.70 -23.55
CA ALA A 155 -17.35 17.20 -24.88
C ALA A 155 -16.10 17.26 -25.77
N LEU A 156 -14.99 17.77 -25.24
CA LEU A 156 -13.70 17.80 -25.93
C LEU A 156 -13.18 16.37 -26.25
N ALA A 157 -13.36 15.42 -25.33
CA ALA A 157 -12.96 14.03 -25.54
C ALA A 157 -13.74 13.39 -26.69
N THR A 158 -15.05 13.63 -26.73
CA THR A 158 -15.93 13.15 -27.80
C THR A 158 -15.61 13.83 -29.13
N GLU A 159 -15.36 15.14 -29.15
CA GLU A 159 -14.96 15.89 -30.33
C GLU A 159 -13.65 15.35 -30.94
N LEU A 160 -12.68 15.01 -30.08
CA LEU A 160 -11.40 14.42 -30.48
C LEU A 160 -11.49 12.91 -30.77
N GLY A 161 -12.66 12.28 -30.61
CA GLY A 161 -12.90 10.88 -30.92
C GLY A 161 -12.29 9.89 -29.93
N VAL A 162 -12.05 10.30 -28.67
CA VAL A 162 -11.63 9.39 -27.60
C VAL A 162 -12.80 8.49 -27.23
N LYS A 163 -12.60 7.18 -27.33
CA LYS A 163 -13.64 6.20 -27.00
C LYS A 163 -13.51 5.71 -25.55
N PRO A 164 -14.63 5.56 -24.82
CA PRO A 164 -14.59 5.15 -23.43
C PRO A 164 -14.00 3.75 -23.26
N GLU A 165 -14.15 2.84 -24.23
CA GLU A 165 -13.63 1.47 -24.16
C GLU A 165 -12.12 1.34 -24.40
N TRP A 166 -11.43 2.41 -24.80
CA TRP A 166 -10.01 2.35 -25.07
C TRP A 166 -9.18 2.22 -23.80
N GLU A 167 -8.13 1.40 -23.86
CA GLU A 167 -7.08 1.43 -22.84
C GLU A 167 -6.46 2.83 -22.75
N ILE A 168 -6.07 3.24 -21.55
CA ILE A 168 -5.55 4.60 -21.31
C ILE A 168 -4.36 4.91 -22.23
N GLU A 169 -3.47 3.95 -22.44
CA GLU A 169 -2.30 4.14 -23.32
C GLU A 169 -2.71 4.40 -24.78
N LYS A 170 -3.71 3.67 -25.28
CA LYS A 170 -4.26 3.87 -26.63
C LYS A 170 -4.90 5.24 -26.77
N ALA A 171 -5.66 5.68 -25.77
CA ALA A 171 -6.25 7.02 -25.75
C ALA A 171 -5.18 8.12 -25.70
N LEU A 172 -4.13 7.96 -24.89
CA LEU A 172 -3.01 8.89 -24.81
C LEU A 172 -2.21 8.94 -26.12
N ALA A 173 -2.01 7.80 -26.80
CA ALA A 173 -1.34 7.74 -28.09
C ALA A 173 -2.13 8.48 -29.18
N HIS A 174 -3.46 8.27 -29.21
CA HIS A 174 -4.35 9.00 -30.12
C HIS A 174 -4.28 10.51 -29.90
N LEU A 175 -4.39 10.96 -28.66
CA LEU A 175 -4.30 12.39 -28.33
C LEU A 175 -2.92 12.99 -28.61
N THR A 176 -1.86 12.20 -28.46
CA THR A 176 -0.51 12.64 -28.84
C THR A 176 -0.41 12.84 -30.35
N LYS A 177 -1.05 11.97 -31.14
CA LYS A 177 -1.14 12.15 -32.60
C LYS A 177 -1.92 13.40 -32.99
N GLU A 178 -3.06 13.65 -32.35
CA GLU A 178 -3.85 14.87 -32.57
C GLU A 178 -3.09 16.12 -32.16
N TYR A 179 -2.37 16.08 -31.03
CA TYR A 179 -1.49 17.16 -30.60
C TYR A 179 -0.45 17.50 -31.68
N LEU A 180 0.25 16.50 -32.22
CA LEU A 180 1.26 16.71 -33.26
C LEU A 180 0.66 17.24 -34.56
N ARG A 181 -0.55 16.79 -34.94
CA ARG A 181 -1.28 17.33 -36.12
C ARG A 181 -1.61 18.80 -35.95
N GLN A 182 -2.08 19.20 -34.77
CA GLN A 182 -2.38 20.60 -34.48
C GLN A 182 -1.10 21.44 -34.38
N ASN A 183 -0.03 20.90 -33.79
CA ASN A 183 1.25 21.60 -33.70
C ASN A 183 1.84 21.89 -35.09
N ALA A 184 1.72 20.95 -36.03
CA ALA A 184 2.12 21.17 -37.42
C ALA A 184 1.32 22.32 -38.08
N ARG A 185 0.04 22.49 -37.72
CA ARG A 185 -0.80 23.58 -38.24
C ARG A 185 -0.37 24.96 -37.75
N ILE A 186 0.26 25.08 -36.58
CA ILE A 186 0.82 26.37 -36.11
C ILE A 186 1.85 26.88 -37.13
N HIS A 187 2.69 25.99 -37.65
CA HIS A 187 3.71 26.35 -38.62
C HIS A 187 3.15 26.66 -40.02
N LEU A 188 1.93 26.18 -40.32
CA LEU A 188 1.23 26.46 -41.57
C LEU A 188 0.32 27.69 -41.49
N ALA A 189 0.04 28.20 -40.29
CA ALA A 189 -0.85 29.33 -40.07
C ALA A 189 -0.17 30.66 -40.42
N ALA A 190 -0.67 31.33 -41.46
CA ALA A 190 -0.10 32.60 -41.95
C ALA A 190 -0.51 33.80 -41.07
N ARG A 191 -1.68 33.77 -40.45
CA ARG A 191 -2.21 34.88 -39.62
C ARG A 191 -1.94 34.65 -38.14
N ALA A 192 -1.78 35.74 -37.39
CA ALA A 192 -1.60 35.68 -35.93
C ALA A 192 -2.82 35.06 -35.22
N ALA A 193 -4.04 35.49 -35.56
CA ALA A 193 -5.27 34.95 -34.98
C ALA A 193 -5.42 33.42 -35.19
N ASP A 194 -4.99 32.91 -36.34
CA ASP A 194 -5.02 31.47 -36.62
C ASP A 194 -4.01 30.71 -35.75
N ARG A 195 -2.83 31.30 -35.50
CA ARG A 195 -1.83 30.74 -34.56
C ARG A 195 -2.36 30.71 -33.14
N ASP A 196 -3.02 31.76 -32.69
CA ASP A 196 -3.61 31.85 -31.35
C ASP A 196 -4.72 30.80 -31.16
N ALA A 197 -5.57 30.60 -32.17
CA ALA A 197 -6.62 29.58 -32.14
C ALA A 197 -6.04 28.15 -32.06
N VAL A 198 -4.97 27.85 -32.83
CA VAL A 198 -4.31 26.55 -32.77
C VAL A 198 -3.59 26.36 -31.43
N GLN A 199 -2.97 27.41 -30.89
CA GLN A 199 -2.34 27.37 -29.57
C GLN A 199 -3.35 27.06 -28.47
N ALA A 200 -4.51 27.72 -28.47
CA ALA A 200 -5.60 27.41 -27.53
C ALA A 200 -6.07 25.95 -27.63
N ARG A 201 -6.10 25.42 -28.86
CA ARG A 201 -6.47 24.01 -29.09
C ARG A 201 -5.40 23.03 -28.58
N LEU A 202 -4.12 23.36 -28.67
CA LEU A 202 -3.04 22.55 -28.08
C LEU A 202 -3.14 22.49 -26.56
N GLU A 203 -3.45 23.60 -25.90
CA GLU A 203 -3.66 23.63 -24.45
C GLU A 203 -4.84 22.76 -24.02
N GLN A 204 -5.95 22.81 -24.77
CA GLN A 204 -7.11 21.95 -24.54
C GLN A 204 -6.74 20.45 -24.61
N ILE A 205 -6.01 20.05 -25.65
CA ILE A 205 -5.52 18.67 -25.81
C ILE A 205 -4.56 18.30 -24.67
N GLY A 206 -3.70 19.24 -24.24
CA GLY A 206 -2.79 19.07 -23.11
C GLY A 206 -3.52 18.74 -21.81
N ARG A 207 -4.52 19.55 -21.44
CA ARG A 207 -5.37 19.33 -20.25
C ARG A 207 -6.07 17.97 -20.28
N LEU A 208 -6.54 17.56 -21.45
CA LEU A 208 -7.22 16.27 -21.61
C LEU A 208 -6.25 15.08 -21.45
N ARG A 209 -5.01 15.21 -21.94
CA ARG A 209 -3.95 14.20 -21.71
C ARG A 209 -3.56 14.10 -20.23
N GLU A 210 -3.52 15.21 -19.51
CA GLU A 210 -3.25 15.23 -18.07
C GLU A 210 -4.36 14.55 -17.28
N ALA A 211 -5.63 14.83 -17.60
CA ALA A 211 -6.78 14.19 -16.96
C ALA A 211 -6.82 12.66 -17.16
N LEU A 212 -6.30 12.16 -18.28
CA LEU A 212 -6.19 10.73 -18.56
C LEU A 212 -5.01 10.05 -17.85
N ARG A 213 -3.96 10.79 -17.45
CA ARG A 213 -2.79 10.16 -16.83
C ARG A 213 -3.13 9.55 -15.47
N PRO A 214 -2.57 8.37 -15.14
CA PRO A 214 -2.72 7.80 -13.82
C PRO A 214 -2.12 8.72 -12.75
N THR A 215 -2.93 9.09 -11.76
CA THR A 215 -2.51 9.81 -10.55
C THR A 215 -1.80 8.84 -9.63
N GLY A 216 -0.46 8.82 -9.65
CA GLY A 216 0.33 7.97 -8.77
C GLY A 216 1.70 7.56 -9.33
N VAL A 217 2.46 8.53 -9.84
CA VAL A 217 3.93 8.40 -9.92
C VAL A 217 4.51 8.93 -8.62
#